data_AF-A0A835IK84-F1
#
_entry.id   AF-A0A835IK84-F1
#
_cell.length_a   1.000
_cell.length_b   1.000
_cell.length_c   1.000
_cell.angle_alpha   90.00
_cell.angle_beta   90.00
_cell.angle_gamma   90.00
#
_symmetry.space_group_name_H-M   'P 1'
#
loop_
_entity.id
_entity.type
_entity.pdbx_description
1 polymer ?
#
loop_
_entity_poly.entity_id
_entity_poly.type
_entity_poly.pdbx_seq_one_letter_code
_entity_poly.pdbx_strand_id
1 'polypeptide(L)' 'MHNSVFSFPSINPKALDAKVIIFKKKRRKNYRRTKGHRQELTRLRITDIEGIEKPEKVEKPDKVEKPGRVAVTA' A
#
# COMPACT_ATOMS: atom_id res chain seq x y z
N MET A 1 39.42 -3.12 10.67
CA MET A 1 38.41 -2.04 10.60
C MET A 1 37.23 -2.61 9.84
N HIS A 2 36.13 -2.93 10.52
CA HIS A 2 34.96 -3.52 9.87
C HIS A 2 34.12 -2.39 9.28
N ASN A 3 34.12 -2.28 7.95
CA ASN A 3 33.22 -1.39 7.24
C ASN A 3 31.82 -2.00 7.34
N SER A 4 31.03 -1.54 8.31
CA SER A 4 29.61 -1.84 8.35
C SER A 4 28.96 -1.15 7.14
N VAL A 5 28.71 -1.92 6.08
CA VAL A 5 27.96 -1.47 4.92
C VAL A 5 26.49 -1.41 5.32
N PHE A 6 26.06 -0.28 5.88
CA PHE A 6 24.63 -0.01 6.05
C PHE A 6 24.00 0.11 4.67
N SER A 7 23.39 -0.98 4.20
CA SER A 7 22.57 -1.01 3.00
C SER A 7 21.36 -0.08 3.23
N PHE A 8 21.43 1.12 2.66
CA PHE A 8 20.34 2.08 2.74
C PHE A 8 19.18 1.62 1.83
N PRO A 9 17.93 1.63 2.32
CA PRO A 9 16.79 1.30 1.48
C PRO A 9 16.63 2.33 0.35
N SER A 10 16.46 1.85 -0.88
CA SER A 10 16.21 2.70 -2.05
C SER A 10 14.83 3.36 -1.93
N ILE A 11 14.80 4.69 -1.81
CA ILE A 11 13.55 5.46 -1.85
C ILE A 11 13.03 5.48 -3.29
N ASN A 12 11.84 4.92 -3.51
CA ASN A 12 11.12 5.07 -4.77
C ASN A 12 10.38 6.42 -4.82
N PRO A 13 10.07 6.94 -6.02
CA PRO A 13 9.38 8.22 -6.17
C PRO A 13 8.02 8.26 -5.43
N LYS A 14 7.73 9.41 -4.84
CA LYS A 14 6.52 9.67 -4.05
C LYS A 14 5.27 9.49 -4.90
N ALA A 15 4.30 8.72 -4.41
CA ALA A 15 3.03 8.49 -5.06
C ALA A 15 1.93 9.29 -4.33
N LEU A 16 0.96 9.82 -5.08
CA LEU A 16 -0.22 10.45 -4.50
C LEU A 16 -1.31 9.42 -4.23
N ASP A 17 -1.90 9.46 -3.04
CA ASP A 17 -3.01 8.60 -2.69
C ASP A 17 -4.33 9.00 -3.38
N ALA A 18 -5.31 8.10 -3.34
CA ALA A 18 -6.67 8.36 -3.75
C ALA A 18 -7.24 9.60 -3.02
N LYS A 19 -8.12 10.34 -3.71
CA LYS A 19 -8.67 11.58 -3.17
C LYS A 19 -9.65 11.25 -2.05
N VAL A 20 -9.31 11.63 -0.83
CA VAL A 20 -10.21 11.56 0.31
C VAL A 20 -11.06 12.84 0.33
N ILE A 21 -12.38 12.68 0.42
CA ILE A 21 -13.32 13.81 0.46
C ILE A 21 -13.76 14.02 1.91
N ILE A 22 -13.38 15.17 2.49
CA ILE A 22 -13.78 15.55 3.84
C ILE A 22 -15.01 16.45 3.73
N PHE A 23 -16.15 15.96 4.23
CA PHE A 23 -17.41 16.70 4.26
C PHE A 23 -17.75 17.14 5.68
N LYS A 24 -17.89 18.44 5.89
CA LYS A 24 -18.28 19.05 7.16
C LYS A 24 -19.69 19.65 7.03
N LYS A 25 -20.61 19.22 7.90
CA LYS A 25 -21.99 19.71 7.95
C LYS A 25 -22.39 20.04 9.38
N LYS A 26 -23.05 21.18 9.59
CA LYS A 26 -23.73 21.51 10.86
C LYS A 26 -25.23 21.66 10.62
N ARG A 27 -26.05 21.02 11.46
CA ARG A 27 -27.52 21.04 11.37
C ARG A 27 -28.06 22.46 11.62
N ARG A 28 -29.04 22.91 10.81
CA ARG A 28 -29.75 24.21 10.93
C ARG A 28 -28.87 25.47 10.85
N LYS A 29 -27.59 25.35 10.49
CA LYS A 29 -26.66 26.49 10.38
C LYS A 29 -26.28 26.84 8.94
N ASN A 30 -26.97 26.27 7.96
CA ASN A 30 -26.63 26.34 6.52
C ASN A 30 -25.15 26.07 6.21
N TYR A 31 -24.43 25.42 7.12
CA TYR A 31 -23.00 25.20 7.00
C TYR A 31 -22.75 23.83 6.40
N ARG A 32 -22.21 23.83 5.18
CA ARG A 32 -21.80 22.65 4.42
C ARG A 32 -20.51 23.00 3.69
N ARG A 33 -19.44 22.26 3.94
CA ARG A 33 -18.15 22.45 3.27
C ARG A 33 -17.60 21.09 2.86
N THR A 34 -17.13 20.99 1.62
CA THR A 34 -16.49 19.81 1.06
C THR A 34 -15.07 20.21 0.68
N LYS A 35 -14.06 19.52 1.22
CA LYS A 35 -12.65 19.73 0.86
C LYS A 35 -12.05 18.39 0.44
N GLY A 36 -11.24 18.41 -0.60
CA GLY A 36 -10.41 17.26 -0.96
C GLY A 36 -9.11 17.23 -0.17
N HIS A 37 -8.67 16.04 0.21
CA HIS A 37 -7.34 15.76 0.72
C HIS A 37 -6.70 14.67 -0.13
N ARG A 38 -5.44 14.87 -0.51
CA ARG A 38 -4.61 13.83 -1.14
C ARG A 38 -3.37 13.70 -0.28
N GLN A 39 -3.14 12.49 0.22
CA GLN A 39 -1.97 12.22 1.03
C GLN A 39 -0.78 11.89 0.13
N GLU A 40 0.36 12.49 0.41
CA GLU A 40 1.63 12.08 -0.18
C GLU A 40 2.11 10.80 0.51
N LEU A 41 2.38 9.77 -0.27
CA LEU A 41 2.84 8.48 0.23
C LEU A 41 4.22 8.16 -0.32
N THR A 42 5.05 7.60 0.57
CA THR A 42 6.37 7.07 0.21
C THR A 42 6.30 5.56 0.16
N ARG A 43 6.71 4.97 -0.96
CA ARG A 43 6.79 3.52 -1.10
C ARG A 43 8.20 3.05 -0.76
N LEU A 44 8.31 2.26 0.29
CA LEU A 44 9.57 1.64 0.72
C LEU A 44 9.59 0.17 0.32
N ARG A 45 10.73 -0.28 -0.20
CA ARG A 45 11.00 -1.71 -0.41
C ARG A 45 12.02 -2.13 0.65
N ILE A 46 11.67 -3.15 1.42
CA ILE A 46 12.58 -3.73 2.43
C ILE A 46 13.37 -4.82 1.74
N THR A 47 14.69 -4.72 1.76
CA THR A 47 15.60 -5.68 1.10
C THR A 47 15.92 -6.84 2.03
N ASP A 48 16.32 -6.54 3.26
CA ASP A 48 16.71 -7.53 4.26
C ASP A 48 16.30 -7.07 5.66
N ILE A 49 16.11 -8.05 6.55
CA ILE A 49 15.81 -7.84 7.96
C ILE A 49 16.81 -8.72 8.73
N GLU A 50 17.77 -8.09 9.41
CA GLU A 50 18.77 -8.81 10.22
C GLU A 50 18.27 -8.94 11.67
N GLY A 51 18.53 -10.08 12.32
CA GLY A 51 18.24 -10.29 13.75
C GLY A 51 17.04 -11.18 14.09
N ILE A 52 16.46 -11.89 13.12
CA ILE A 52 15.41 -12.89 13.35
C ILE A 52 15.93 -14.26 12.91
N GLU A 53 16.04 -15.22 13.82
CA GLU A 53 16.26 -16.62 13.47
C GLU A 53 15.07 -17.11 12.64
N LYS A 54 15.36 -17.53 11.41
CA LYS A 54 14.39 -17.71 10.33
C LYS A 54 13.52 -18.94 10.61
N PRO A 55 12.19 -18.84 10.82
CA PRO A 55 11.36 -20.02 10.73
C PRO A 55 11.35 -20.50 9.27
N GLU A 56 11.51 -21.82 9.09
CA GLU A 56 11.59 -22.49 7.79
C GLU A 56 10.45 -22.06 6.86
N LYS A 57 10.79 -21.76 5.60
CA LYS A 57 9.80 -21.41 4.56
C LYS A 57 8.99 -22.67 4.23
N VAL A 58 7.73 -22.70 4.64
CA VAL A 58 6.73 -23.61 4.08
C VAL A 58 6.39 -23.13 2.67
N GLU A 59 6.82 -23.88 1.66
CA GLU A 59 6.44 -23.69 0.26
C GLU A 59 4.92 -23.83 0.14
N LYS A 60 4.23 -22.76 -0.24
CA LYS A 60 2.81 -22.81 -0.60
C LYS A 60 2.69 -23.03 -2.11
N PRO A 61 1.90 -24.02 -2.56
CA PRO A 61 1.83 -24.43 -3.96
C PRO A 61 1.26 -23.33 -4.87
N ASP A 62 1.69 -23.41 -6.13
CA ASP A 62 1.41 -22.48 -7.22
C ASP A 62 -0.07 -22.07 -7.33
N LYS A 63 -0.29 -20.77 -7.58
CA LYS A 63 -1.61 -20.25 -7.92
C LYS A 63 -2.02 -20.79 -9.30
N VAL A 64 -2.94 -21.76 -9.29
CA VAL A 64 -3.73 -22.16 -10.47
C VAL A 64 -4.48 -20.94 -11.02
N GLU A 65 -4.25 -20.65 -12.29
CA GLU A 65 -4.97 -19.66 -13.10
C GLU A 65 -6.48 -19.98 -13.09
N LYS A 66 -7.32 -19.01 -12.70
CA LYS A 66 -8.78 -19.17 -12.83
C LYS A 66 -9.18 -18.90 -14.29
N PRO A 67 -9.72 -19.89 -15.03
CA PRO A 67 -10.26 -19.61 -16.35
C PRO A 67 -11.49 -18.70 -16.25
N GLY A 68 -11.63 -17.88 -17.29
CA GLY A 68 -12.56 -16.77 -17.39
C GLY A 68 -14.01 -17.15 -17.10
N ARG A 69 -14.71 -16.18 -16.51
CA ARG A 69 -16.16 -16.21 -16.30
C ARG A 69 -16.83 -16.16 -17.67
N VAL A 70 -17.29 -17.29 -18.19
CA VAL A 70 -18.10 -17.34 -19.41
C VAL A 70 -19.43 -16.64 -19.11
N ALA A 71 -19.72 -15.57 -19.84
CA ALA A 71 -21.02 -14.90 -19.79
C ALA A 71 -22.08 -15.84 -20.37
N VAL A 72 -23.06 -16.23 -19.57
CA VAL A 72 -24.25 -16.93 -20.05
C VAL A 72 -25.20 -15.87 -20.59
N THR A 73 -25.33 -15.82 -21.91
CA THR A 73 -26.46 -15.20 -22.61
C THR A 73 -27.62 -16.18 -22.62
N ALA A 74 -28.75 -15.81 -22.04
CA ALA A 74 -30.06 -16.41 -22.26
C ALA A 74 -31.11 -15.29 -22.25
#